data_AF-A0A934F286-F1
#
_entry.id   AF-A0A934F286-F1
#
_cell.length_a   1.000
_cell.length_b   1.000
_cell.length_c   1.000
_cell.angle_alpha   90.00
_cell.angle_beta   90.00
_cell.angle_gamma   90.00
#
_symmetry.space_group_name_H-M   'P 1'
#
loop_
_entity.id
_entity.type
_entity.pdbx_description
1 polymer ?
#
loop_
_entity_poly.entity_id
_entity_poly.type
_entity_poly.pdbx_seq_one_letter_code
_entity_poly.pdbx_strand_id
1 'polypeptide(L)'
;MSIEFGWWNRDDEGRKFEVHVAIHGGNIEWTRHQGHHTPWEPYEPNDDDRARLVEEAGRRLPRRLITQRQFDEIQSLSQRTGPGGISGRRYRPSPEI
;
A
#
# COMPACT_ATOMS: atom_id res chain seq x y z
N MET A 1 1.86 9.79 -12.10
CA MET A 1 0.54 9.13 -11.92
C MET A 1 0.70 8.14 -10.78
N SER A 2 -0.02 8.33 -9.68
CA SER A 2 -0.11 7.36 -8.59
C SER A 2 -1.31 6.45 -8.83
N ILE A 3 -1.20 5.17 -8.45
CA ILE A 3 -2.33 4.25 -8.38
C ILE A 3 -2.59 4.00 -6.91
N GLU A 4 -3.79 4.36 -6.47
CA GLU A 4 -4.17 4.29 -5.06
C GLU A 4 -5.28 3.27 -4.84
N PHE A 5 -5.22 2.58 -3.70
CA PHE A 5 -6.22 1.60 -3.25
C PHE A 5 -6.53 1.85 -1.79
N GLY A 6 -7.78 1.64 -1.39
CA GLY A 6 -8.19 1.74 0.00
C GLY A 6 -9.31 0.77 0.33
N TRP A 7 -9.27 0.21 1.53
CA TRP A 7 -10.33 -0.66 2.06
C TRP A 7 -10.35 -0.63 3.59
N TRP A 8 -11.49 -1.02 4.15
CA TRP A 8 -11.62 -1.18 5.59
C TRP A 8 -11.19 -2.58 6.02
N ASN A 9 -10.35 -2.65 7.05
CA ASN A 9 -9.95 -3.88 7.72
C ASN A 9 -10.24 -3.78 9.23
N ARG A 10 -10.03 -4.87 9.98
CA ARG A 10 -10.14 -4.91 11.44
C ARG A 10 -8.85 -5.41 12.06
N ASP A 11 -8.46 -4.85 13.19
CA ASP A 11 -7.29 -5.32 13.94
C ASP A 11 -7.64 -6.55 14.79
N ASP A 12 -6.63 -7.12 15.45
CA ASP A 12 -6.79 -8.28 16.34
C ASP A 12 -7.74 -8.01 17.51
N GLU A 13 -7.95 -6.74 17.87
CA GLU A 13 -8.90 -6.30 18.90
C GLU A 13 -10.31 -6.02 18.32
N GLY A 14 -10.51 -6.25 17.01
CA GLY A 14 -11.77 -6.08 16.30
C GLY A 14 -12.10 -4.63 15.93
N ARG A 15 -11.19 -3.67 16.16
CA ARG A 15 -11.40 -2.26 15.81
C ARG A 15 -11.17 -2.06 14.33
N LYS A 16 -12.03 -1.26 13.71
CA LYS A 16 -11.92 -0.92 12.29
C LYS A 16 -10.77 0.05 12.07
N PHE A 17 -10.04 -0.16 10.98
CA PHE A 17 -9.09 0.79 10.43
C PHE A 17 -9.17 0.76 8.90
N GLU A 18 -8.84 1.88 8.28
CA GLU A 18 -8.72 1.97 6.84
C GLU A 18 -7.27 1.67 6.44
N VAL A 19 -7.08 0.74 5.51
CA VAL A 19 -5.82 0.49 4.83
C VAL A 19 -5.80 1.33 3.57
N HIS A 20 -4.69 2.02 3.31
CA HIS A 20 -4.45 2.77 2.09
C HIS A 20 -3.09 2.40 1.49
N VAL A 21 -3.09 2.15 0.18
CA VAL A 21 -1.92 1.76 -0.59
C VAL A 21 -1.71 2.74 -1.72
N ALA A 22 -0.53 3.37 -1.76
CA ALA A 22 -0.11 4.24 -2.84
C ALA A 22 1.03 3.61 -3.63
N ILE A 23 0.90 3.57 -4.96
CA ILE A 23 1.90 2.98 -5.87
C ILE A 23 2.36 4.04 -6.86
N HIS A 24 3.66 4.35 -6.83
CA HIS A 24 4.25 5.35 -7.69
C HIS A 24 5.73 5.06 -7.98
N GLY A 25 6.14 5.13 -9.24
CA GLY A 25 7.54 5.06 -9.65
C GLY A 25 8.31 3.83 -9.14
N GLY A 26 7.71 2.63 -9.19
CA GLY A 26 8.33 1.41 -8.69
C GLY A 26 8.37 1.27 -7.16
N ASN A 27 7.64 2.11 -6.44
CA ASN A 27 7.47 2.02 -4.99
C ASN A 27 6.01 1.75 -4.63
N ILE A 28 5.86 1.11 -3.48
CA ILE A 28 4.59 0.89 -2.79
C ILE A 28 4.72 1.51 -1.41
N GLU A 29 3.67 2.17 -0.95
CA GLU A 29 3.55 2.74 0.38
C GLU A 29 2.24 2.24 0.99
N TRP A 30 2.35 1.63 2.17
CA TRP A 30 1.24 1.13 2.95
C TRP A 30 1.04 2.02 4.16
N THR A 31 -0.17 2.52 4.31
CA THR A 31 -0.57 3.34 5.44
C THR A 31 -1.89 2.84 6.00
N ARG A 32 -2.12 3.09 7.28
CA ARG A 32 -3.40 2.86 7.92
C ARG A 32 -3.90 4.09 8.65
N HIS A 33 -5.21 4.18 8.82
CA HIS A 33 -5.89 5.25 9.52
C HIS A 33 -6.99 4.70 10.41
N GLN A 34 -7.09 5.19 11.65
CA GLN A 34 -8.13 4.79 12.58
C GLN A 34 -8.78 6.02 13.22
N GLY A 35 -9.96 6.40 12.72
CA GLY A 35 -10.78 7.47 13.28
C GLY A 35 -10.55 8.84 12.62
N HIS A 36 -11.55 9.71 12.64
CA HIS A 36 -11.63 10.89 11.76
C HIS A 36 -10.46 11.90 11.88
N HIS A 37 -9.82 12.01 13.04
CA HIS A 37 -8.80 13.04 13.33
C HIS A 37 -7.41 12.45 13.63
N THR A 38 -7.17 11.19 13.31
CA THR A 38 -5.84 10.60 13.46
C THR A 38 -5.02 10.78 12.17
N PRO A 39 -3.69 10.86 12.27
CA PRO A 39 -2.83 10.85 11.08
C PRO A 39 -2.81 9.44 10.44
N TRP A 40 -2.44 9.39 9.16
CA TRP A 40 -2.06 8.13 8.52
C TRP A 40 -0.72 7.66 9.08
N GLU A 41 -0.65 6.39 9.45
CA GLU A 41 0.54 5.77 10.01
C GLU A 41 1.09 4.70 9.05
N PRO A 42 2.42 4.52 8.97
CA PRO A 42 3.01 3.40 8.23
C PRO A 42 2.41 2.07 8.70
N TYR A 43 2.01 1.23 7.75
CA TYR A 43 1.36 -0.04 8.01
C TYR A 43 2.13 -1.19 7.37
N GLU A 44 2.40 -2.25 8.12
CA GLU A 44 2.96 -3.47 7.54
C GLU A 44 1.82 -4.40 7.10
N PRO A 45 1.69 -4.68 5.78
CA PRO A 45 0.60 -5.50 5.26
C PRO A 45 0.81 -6.98 5.60
N ASN A 46 -0.27 -7.63 6.01
CA ASN A 46 -0.32 -9.08 6.15
C ASN A 46 -0.65 -9.76 4.81
N ASP A 47 -0.70 -11.10 4.79
CA ASP A 47 -0.97 -11.86 3.56
C ASP A 47 -2.34 -11.56 2.95
N ASP A 48 -3.35 -11.30 3.78
CA ASP A 48 -4.69 -10.94 3.33
C ASP A 48 -4.71 -9.57 2.65
N ASP A 49 -3.99 -8.58 3.19
CA ASP A 49 -3.85 -7.26 2.57
C ASP A 49 -3.13 -7.33 1.23
N ARG A 50 -2.10 -8.17 1.13
CA ARG A 50 -1.37 -8.42 -0.12
C ARG A 50 -2.29 -9.06 -1.17
N ALA A 51 -3.05 -10.07 -0.78
CA ALA A 51 -4.04 -10.71 -1.65
C ALA A 51 -5.13 -9.72 -2.08
N ARG A 52 -5.59 -8.88 -1.16
CA ARG A 52 -6.62 -7.88 -1.41
C ARG A 52 -6.17 -6.82 -2.41
N LEU A 53 -4.93 -6.34 -2.30
CA LEU A 53 -4.35 -5.41 -3.27
C LEU A 53 -4.35 -6.00 -4.69
N VAL A 54 -3.91 -7.26 -4.84
CA VAL A 54 -3.86 -7.95 -6.14
C VAL A 54 -5.28 -8.14 -6.70
N GLU A 55 -6.25 -8.48 -5.85
CA GLU A 55 -7.65 -8.61 -6.25
C GLU A 55 -8.23 -7.29 -6.77
N GLU A 56 -8.05 -6.20 -6.02
CA GLU A 56 -8.54 -4.86 -6.39
C GLU A 56 -7.86 -4.34 -7.66
N ALA A 57 -6.55 -4.59 -7.83
CA ALA A 57 -5.83 -4.30 -9.06
C ALA A 57 -6.38 -5.11 -10.24
N GLY A 58 -6.66 -6.40 -10.04
CA GLY A 58 -7.23 -7.28 -11.06
C GLY A 58 -8.59 -6.80 -11.57
N ARG A 59 -9.43 -6.26 -10.68
CA ARG A 59 -10.73 -5.64 -11.05
C ARG A 59 -10.59 -4.38 -11.91
N ARG A 60 -9.42 -3.73 -11.91
CA ARG A 60 -9.12 -2.54 -12.71
C ARG A 60 -8.66 -2.86 -14.13
N LEU A 61 -8.12 -4.05 -14.37
CA LEU A 61 -7.70 -4.52 -15.71
C LEU A 61 -8.83 -4.52 -16.76
N PRO A 62 -9.98 -5.20 -16.57
CA PRO A 62 -11.04 -5.22 -17.58
C PRO A 62 -11.67 -3.84 -17.79
N ARG A 63 -11.56 -2.95 -16.79
CA ARG A 63 -12.01 -1.56 -16.84
C ARG A 63 -11.01 -0.62 -17.52
N ARG A 64 -9.82 -1.13 -17.88
CA ARG A 64 -8.71 -0.37 -18.48
C ARG A 64 -8.27 0.82 -17.63
N LEU A 65 -8.46 0.74 -16.31
CA LEU A 65 -7.98 1.74 -15.34
C LEU A 65 -6.50 1.55 -15.03
N ILE A 66 -5.97 0.35 -15.28
CA ILE A 66 -4.54 0.03 -15.26
C ILE A 66 -4.21 -0.86 -16.47
N THR A 67 -2.95 -0.82 -16.91
CA THR A 67 -2.41 -1.71 -17.94
C THR A 67 -1.98 -3.05 -17.35
N GLN A 68 -1.79 -4.08 -18.20
CA GLN A 68 -1.24 -5.36 -17.78
C GLN A 68 0.12 -5.21 -17.08
N ARG A 69 1.00 -4.38 -17.65
CA ARG A 69 2.32 -4.09 -17.06
C ARG A 69 2.22 -3.48 -15.66
N GLN A 70 1.28 -2.56 -15.45
CA GLN A 70 1.05 -1.96 -14.13
C GLN A 70 0.51 -2.99 -13.14
N PHE A 71 -0.36 -3.90 -13.58
CA PHE A 71 -0.84 -4.99 -12.74
C PHE A 71 0.29 -5.94 -12.31
N ASP A 72 1.14 -6.36 -13.25
CA ASP A 72 2.28 -7.24 -12.96
C ASP A 72 3.26 -6.56 -11.99
N GLU A 73 3.47 -5.24 -12.14
CA GLU A 73 4.26 -4.43 -11.20
C GLU A 73 3.63 -4.39 -9.80
N ILE A 74 2.32 -4.17 -9.70
CA ILE A 74 1.59 -4.19 -8.42
C ILE A 74 1.74 -5.55 -7.74
N GLN A 75 1.61 -6.65 -8.49
CA GLN A 75 1.77 -8.00 -7.97
C GLN A 75 3.20 -8.27 -7.48
N SER A 76 4.22 -7.74 -8.17
CA SER A 76 5.61 -7.85 -7.71
C SER A 76 5.85 -7.01 -6.45
N LEU A 77 5.33 -5.77 -6.42
CA LEU A 77 5.48 -4.86 -5.27
C LEU A 77 4.74 -5.37 -4.03
N SER A 78 3.60 -6.05 -4.20
CA SER A 78 2.84 -6.61 -3.09
C SER A 78 3.57 -7.70 -2.32
N GLN A 79 4.67 -8.25 -2.86
CA GLN A 79 5.49 -9.26 -2.18
C GLN A 79 6.61 -8.65 -1.32
N ARG A 80 6.78 -7.31 -1.33
CA ARG A 80 7.83 -6.64 -0.55
C ARG A 80 7.41 -6.52 0.91
N THR A 81 8.31 -6.84 1.83
CA THR A 81 8.09 -6.72 3.27
C THR A 81 8.18 -5.26 3.74
N GLY A 82 7.50 -4.94 4.85
CA GLY A 82 7.46 -3.60 5.43
C GLY A 82 6.47 -2.64 4.75
N PRO A 83 6.30 -1.43 5.33
CA PRO A 83 5.36 -0.42 4.85
C PRO A 83 5.77 0.21 3.51
N GLY A 84 6.99 -0.05 3.04
CA GLY A 84 7.52 0.52 1.81
C GLY A 84 8.10 1.93 1.99
N GLY A 85 8.23 2.66 0.89
CA GLY A 85 8.98 3.92 0.85
C GLY A 85 8.09 5.13 1.12
N ILE A 86 8.20 5.72 2.32
CA ILE A 86 7.59 7.01 2.65
C ILE A 86 8.04 8.04 1.61
N SER A 87 7.13 8.48 0.75
CA SER A 87 7.43 9.49 -0.26
C SER A 87 7.89 10.79 0.44
N GLY A 88 9.21 11.00 0.50
CA GLY A 88 9.82 12.17 1.16
C GLY A 88 11.17 11.91 1.83
N ARG A 89 11.50 10.68 2.22
CA ARG A 89 12.85 10.33 2.69
C ARG A 89 13.32 9.07 1.98
N ARG A 90 14.22 9.24 0.99
CA ARG A 90 15.24 8.22 0.79
C ARG A 90 15.87 8.02 2.18
N TYR A 91 15.77 6.83 2.76
CA TYR A 91 16.62 6.46 3.87
C TYR A 91 18.06 6.59 3.36
N ARG A 92 18.70 7.72 3.67
CA ARG A 92 20.13 7.90 3.57
C ARG A 92 20.62 7.62 4.99
N PRO A 93 21.33 6.51 5.26
CA PRO A 93 21.99 6.40 6.55
C PRO A 93 22.88 7.65 6.69
N SER A 94 22.63 8.44 7.73
CA SER A 94 23.53 9.54 8.07
C SER A 94 24.89 8.90 8.33
N PRO A 95 25.99 9.35 7.69
CA PRO A 95 27.31 8.90 8.11
C PRO A 95 27.49 9.30 9.58
N GLU A 96 27.86 8.32 10.41
CA GLU A 96 28.23 8.54 11.80
C GLU A 96 29.37 9.56 11.84
N ILE A 97 29.20 10.64 12.60
CA ILE A 97 30.25 11.60 12.94
C ILE A 97 30.90 11.13 14.24
#